data_AF-A0A357LN23-F1
#
_entry.id   AF-A0A357LN23-F1
#
_cell.length_a   1.000
_cell.length_b   1.000
_cell.length_c   1.000
_cell.angle_alpha   90.00
_cell.angle_beta   90.00
_cell.angle_gamma   90.00
#
_symmetry.space_group_name_H-M   'P 1'
#
loop_
_entity.id
_entity.type
_entity.pdbx_description
1 polymer ?
#
loop_
_entity_poly.entity_id
_entity_poly.type
_entity_poly.pdbx_seq_one_letter_code
_entity_poly.pdbx_strand_id
1 'polypeptide(L)'
;ERNTSVEPEAKMHFHIRLNMGDVIIEATSLYSQGVNVAAQLDALSRSDGVCLSKKICGFVGQKVELSLNDFGDQKVNNTIVHAFDIVLKGIPARDTAPAKSALDRV
;
A
#
# COMPACT_ATOMS: atom_id res chain seq x y z
N GLU A 1 -7.95 -18.14 -11.13
CA GLU A 1 -7.60 -19.35 -11.89
C GLU A 1 -6.44 -19.17 -12.87
N ARG A 2 -6.31 -18.06 -13.62
CA ARG A 2 -5.16 -17.91 -14.55
C ARG A 2 -3.78 -17.98 -13.89
N ASN A 3 -3.63 -17.41 -12.69
CA ASN A 3 -2.35 -17.41 -11.98
C ASN A 3 -2.01 -18.76 -11.34
N THR A 4 -2.99 -19.66 -11.19
CA THR A 4 -2.78 -20.98 -10.58
C THR A 4 -2.40 -22.04 -11.62
N SER A 5 -2.59 -21.76 -12.92
CA SER A 5 -2.33 -22.69 -14.03
C SER A 5 -0.98 -22.45 -14.72
N VAL A 6 -0.10 -21.65 -14.13
CA VAL A 6 1.22 -21.32 -14.69
C VAL A 6 2.31 -21.66 -13.68
N GLU A 7 3.52 -21.92 -14.19
CA GLU A 7 4.71 -22.18 -13.37
C GLU A 7 4.97 -21.02 -12.40
N PRO A 8 5.56 -21.27 -11.21
CA PRO A 8 5.79 -20.25 -10.20
C PRO A 8 6.48 -18.99 -10.72
N GLU A 9 7.45 -19.11 -11.63
CA GLU A 9 8.21 -18.00 -12.20
C GLU A 9 7.37 -17.15 -13.18
N ALA A 10 6.28 -17.71 -13.69
CA ALA A 10 5.35 -17.03 -14.61
C ALA A 10 4.12 -16.45 -13.90
N LYS A 11 4.02 -16.62 -12.57
CA LYS A 11 2.91 -16.05 -11.80
C LYS A 11 3.05 -14.53 -11.71
N MET A 12 1.96 -13.84 -12.03
CA MET A 12 1.87 -12.40 -11.85
C MET A 12 1.48 -12.09 -10.41
N HIS A 13 2.36 -11.40 -9.70
CA HIS A 13 2.10 -10.91 -8.36
C HIS A 13 1.56 -9.49 -8.43
N PHE A 14 0.43 -9.26 -7.78
CA PHE A 14 -0.18 -7.93 -7.75
C PHE A 14 -0.01 -7.34 -6.37
N HIS A 15 0.06 -6.02 -6.34
CA HIS A 15 0.16 -5.30 -5.10
C HIS A 15 -0.73 -4.07 -5.17
N ILE A 16 -1.68 -3.93 -4.24
CA ILE A 16 -2.72 -2.90 -4.31
C ILE A 16 -2.51 -1.90 -3.17
N ARG A 17 -2.54 -0.60 -3.49
CA ARG A 17 -2.44 0.47 -2.48
C ARG A 17 -3.58 1.44 -2.64
N LEU A 18 -4.25 1.71 -1.54
CA LEU A 18 -5.38 2.63 -1.51
C LEU A 18 -5.08 3.81 -0.61
N ASN A 19 -5.26 5.01 -1.17
CA ASN A 19 -5.24 6.25 -0.44
C ASN A 19 -6.42 7.14 -0.89
N MET A 20 -6.82 8.08 -0.04
CA MET A 20 -7.86 9.06 -0.33
C MET A 20 -7.38 10.45 0.04
N GLY A 21 -7.69 11.42 -0.82
CA GLY A 21 -7.43 12.83 -0.58
C GLY A 21 -7.82 13.66 -1.79
N ASP A 22 -7.78 14.97 -1.61
CA ASP A 22 -8.09 15.91 -2.66
C ASP A 22 -7.04 15.85 -3.76
N VAL A 23 -7.48 16.02 -5.00
CA VAL A 23 -6.63 16.03 -6.20
C VAL A 23 -6.97 17.23 -7.06
N ILE A 24 -5.93 17.82 -7.65
CA ILE A 24 -6.06 18.82 -8.70
C ILE A 24 -5.88 18.09 -10.03
N ILE A 25 -6.81 18.31 -10.95
CA ILE A 25 -6.78 17.71 -12.29
C ILE A 25 -6.27 18.76 -13.26
N GLU A 26 -5.22 18.43 -14.01
CA GLU A 26 -4.71 19.27 -15.08
C GLU A 26 -4.50 18.42 -16.34
N ALA A 27 -5.26 18.73 -17.39
CA ALA A 27 -5.35 17.93 -18.61
C ALA A 27 -5.61 16.43 -18.33
N THR A 28 -4.59 15.58 -18.47
CA THR A 28 -4.65 14.13 -18.24
C THR A 28 -3.93 13.68 -16.97
N SER A 29 -3.43 14.62 -16.17
CA SER A 29 -2.60 14.34 -15.00
C SER A 29 -3.32 14.72 -13.70
N LEU A 30 -3.04 13.95 -12.64
CA LEU A 30 -3.56 14.16 -11.30
C LEU A 30 -2.42 14.61 -10.39
N TYR A 31 -2.55 15.79 -9.80
CA TYR A 31 -1.59 16.35 -8.86
C TYR A 31 -2.18 16.38 -7.45
N SER A 32 -1.53 15.70 -6.52
CA SER A 32 -1.79 15.94 -5.11
C SER A 32 -0.67 15.45 -4.21
N GLN A 33 -0.65 15.98 -2.99
CA GLN A 33 0.12 15.40 -1.89
C GLN A 33 -0.34 13.96 -1.58
N GLY A 34 -1.62 13.64 -1.84
CA GLY A 34 -2.19 12.30 -1.65
C GLY A 34 -1.73 11.25 -2.69
N VAL A 35 -1.43 11.65 -3.92
CA VAL A 35 -0.85 10.74 -4.94
C VAL A 35 0.54 10.29 -4.52
N ASN A 36 1.34 11.19 -3.91
CA ASN A 36 2.65 10.84 -3.35
C ASN A 36 2.54 9.81 -2.21
N VAL A 37 1.53 9.93 -1.35
CA VAL A 37 1.27 8.95 -0.28
C VAL A 37 0.95 7.55 -0.84
N ALA A 38 0.18 7.44 -1.92
CA ALA A 38 -0.09 6.15 -2.56
C ALA A 38 1.18 5.49 -3.11
N ALA A 39 2.05 6.28 -3.76
CA ALA A 39 3.35 5.81 -4.23
C ALA A 39 4.30 5.42 -3.09
N GLN A 40 4.22 6.11 -1.95
CA GLN A 40 5.02 5.76 -0.76
C GLN A 40 4.53 4.47 -0.09
N LEU A 41 3.22 4.25 -0.03
CA LEU A 41 2.66 2.96 0.39
C LEU A 41 3.12 1.83 -0.53
N ASP A 42 3.28 2.08 -1.83
CA ASP A 42 3.78 1.10 -2.80
C ASP A 42 5.16 0.56 -2.39
N ALA A 43 6.10 1.48 -2.13
CA ALA A 43 7.45 1.18 -1.68
C ALA A 43 7.52 0.39 -0.36
N LEU A 44 6.49 0.54 0.50
CA LEU A 44 6.43 -0.16 1.79
C LEU A 44 5.81 -1.55 1.73
N SER A 45 5.09 -1.88 0.67
CA SER A 45 4.14 -2.99 0.66
C SER A 45 4.74 -4.30 0.13
N ARG A 46 4.18 -5.42 0.59
CA ARG A 46 4.51 -6.78 0.12
C ARG A 46 3.80 -7.16 -1.16
N SER A 47 4.37 -8.14 -1.87
CA SER A 47 3.69 -8.86 -2.95
C SER A 47 2.43 -9.55 -2.46
N ASP A 48 1.42 -9.56 -3.33
CA ASP A 48 0.11 -10.18 -3.13
C ASP A 48 -0.78 -9.53 -2.07
N GLY A 49 -0.36 -8.40 -1.49
CA GLY A 49 -1.07 -7.70 -0.42
C GLY A 49 -1.90 -6.50 -0.88
N VAL A 50 -2.75 -6.03 0.05
CA VAL A 50 -3.48 -4.75 -0.06
C VAL A 50 -3.09 -3.87 1.11
N CYS A 51 -2.49 -2.71 0.82
CA CYS A 51 -2.09 -1.72 1.82
C CYS A 51 -2.96 -0.46 1.74
N LEU A 52 -3.32 0.09 2.90
CA LEU A 52 -4.25 1.20 3.06
C LEU A 52 -3.60 2.32 3.85
N SER A 53 -3.96 3.56 3.52
CA SER A 53 -3.67 4.70 4.39
C SER A 53 -4.66 4.80 5.55
N LYS A 54 -4.26 5.51 6.61
CA LYS A 54 -5.13 5.85 7.75
C LYS A 54 -6.45 6.53 7.35
N LYS A 55 -6.43 7.35 6.29
CA LYS A 55 -7.65 8.04 5.79
C LYS A 55 -8.67 7.06 5.26
N ILE A 56 -8.23 6.04 4.51
CA ILE A 56 -9.11 4.98 4.03
C ILE A 56 -9.67 4.20 5.21
N CYS A 57 -8.82 3.79 6.16
CA CYS A 57 -9.26 3.02 7.33
C CYS A 57 -10.32 3.76 8.15
N GLY A 58 -10.14 5.06 8.38
CA GLY A 58 -11.14 5.88 9.07
C GLY A 58 -12.45 6.04 8.28
N PHE A 59 -12.39 6.07 6.96
CA PHE A 59 -13.58 6.20 6.11
C PHE A 59 -14.38 4.89 5.99
N VAL A 60 -13.70 3.74 5.89
CA VAL A 60 -14.34 2.43 5.69
C VAL A 60 -14.68 1.71 6.99
N GLY A 61 -14.03 2.06 8.10
CA GLY A 61 -14.16 1.35 9.38
C GLY A 61 -15.58 1.30 9.98
N GLN A 62 -16.51 2.14 9.50
CA GLN A 62 -17.92 2.09 9.91
C GLN A 62 -18.83 1.34 8.91
N LYS A 63 -18.31 0.98 7.74
CA LYS A 63 -19.11 0.49 6.61
C LYS A 63 -18.72 -0.92 6.14
N VAL A 64 -17.51 -1.37 6.47
CA VAL A 64 -16.97 -2.65 5.99
C VAL A 64 -16.24 -3.35 7.14
N GLU A 65 -16.57 -4.61 7.37
CA GLU A 65 -15.82 -5.47 8.27
C GLU A 65 -14.51 -5.90 7.59
N LEU A 66 -13.41 -5.25 7.98
CA LEU A 66 -12.07 -5.57 7.53
C LEU A 66 -11.18 -5.90 8.73
N SER A 67 -10.47 -7.02 8.66
CA SER A 67 -9.36 -7.29 9.57
C SER A 67 -8.11 -6.58 9.05
N LEU A 68 -7.52 -5.72 9.88
CA LEU A 68 -6.38 -4.88 9.53
C LEU A 68 -5.20 -5.18 10.44
N ASN A 69 -4.01 -5.24 9.86
CA ASN A 69 -2.74 -5.17 10.58
C ASN A 69 -2.24 -3.73 10.54
N ASP A 70 -2.05 -3.11 11.71
CA ASP A 70 -1.55 -1.74 11.84
C ASP A 70 -0.01 -1.74 11.92
N PHE A 71 0.64 -0.99 11.05
CA PHE A 71 2.10 -0.81 11.03
C PHE A 71 2.56 0.54 11.60
N GLY A 72 1.63 1.36 12.07
CA GLY A 72 1.91 2.68 12.58
C GLY A 72 2.48 3.61 11.50
N ASP A 73 3.15 4.65 11.98
CA ASP A 73 3.83 5.64 11.16
C ASP A 73 5.11 5.07 10.52
N GLN A 74 5.15 5.11 9.20
CA GLN A 74 6.26 4.65 8.36
C GLN A 74 6.89 5.84 7.65
N LYS A 75 8.21 6.01 7.80
CA LYS A 75 8.95 7.08 7.12
C LYS A 75 9.38 6.62 5.73
N VAL A 76 8.83 7.21 4.67
CA VAL A 76 9.25 6.94 3.29
C VAL A 76 9.82 8.22 2.71
N ASN A 77 11.10 8.18 2.35
CA ASN A 77 11.86 9.35 1.90
C ASN A 77 11.71 10.51 2.90
N ASN A 78 11.06 11.60 2.49
CA ASN A 78 10.89 12.82 3.26
C ASN A 78 9.48 13.00 3.86
N THR A 79 8.69 11.91 3.95
CA THR A 79 7.30 11.93 4.41
C THR A 79 7.04 10.79 5.40
N ILE A 80 6.07 10.99 6.30
CA ILE A 80 5.59 9.98 7.24
C ILE A 80 4.18 9.57 6.82
N VAL A 81 3.94 8.27 6.68
CA VAL A 81 2.66 7.69 6.29
C VAL A 81 2.28 6.59 7.27
N HIS A 82 1.08 6.67 7.84
CA HIS A 82 0.52 5.60 8.65
C HIS A 82 -0.10 4.54 7.72
N ALA A 83 0.42 3.31 7.79
CA ALA A 83 0.07 2.21 6.90
C ALA A 83 -0.66 1.07 7.62
N PHE A 84 -1.62 0.47 6.93
CA PHE A 84 -2.36 -0.73 7.35
C PHE A 84 -2.34 -1.76 6.22
N ASP A 85 -2.30 -3.05 6.52
CA ASP A 85 -2.58 -4.09 5.53
C ASP A 85 -3.89 -4.80 5.85
N ILE A 86 -4.63 -5.17 4.80
CA ILE A 86 -5.78 -6.06 4.94
C ILE A 86 -5.28 -7.48 5.18
N VAL A 87 -5.82 -8.15 6.20
CA VAL A 87 -5.55 -9.56 6.45
C VAL A 87 -6.29 -10.40 5.40
N LEU A 88 -5.51 -11.02 4.51
CA LEU A 88 -6.02 -11.88 3.45
C LEU A 88 -5.58 -13.32 3.70
N LYS A 89 -6.49 -14.27 3.45
CA LYS A 89 -6.20 -15.70 3.65
C LYS A 89 -5.06 -16.14 2.75
N GLY A 90 -4.05 -16.78 3.33
CA GLY A 90 -2.89 -17.29 2.61
C GLY A 90 -1.79 -16.26 2.37
N ILE A 91 -1.95 -15.03 2.85
CA ILE A 91 -0.93 -13.98 2.79
C ILE A 91 -0.44 -13.71 4.22
N PRO A 92 0.82 -14.02 4.55
CA PRO A 92 1.36 -13.78 5.88
C PRO A 92 1.49 -12.28 6.13
N ALA A 93 1.38 -11.88 7.41
CA ALA A 93 1.68 -10.51 7.82
C ALA A 93 3.13 -10.16 7.45
N ARG A 94 3.35 -8.90 7.06
CA ARG A 94 4.68 -8.34 6.83
C ARG A 94 5.40 -8.19 8.16
N ASP A 95 6.68 -8.54 8.17
CA ASP A 95 7.58 -8.12 9.24
C ASP A 95 7.74 -6.59 9.19
N THR A 96 7.62 -5.94 10.35
CA THR A 96 7.90 -4.51 10.54
C THR A 96 9.41 -4.25 10.39
N ALA A 97 9.94 -4.28 9.17
CA ALA A 97 11.29 -3.76 8.92
C ALA A 97 11.22 -2.23 8.81
N PRO A 98 12.12 -1.48 9.48
CA PRO A 98 12.18 -0.03 9.33
C PRO A 98 12.39 0.29 7.85
N ALA A 99 11.66 1.27 7.35
CA ALA A 99 11.71 1.70 5.97
C ALA A 99 13.16 1.85 5.50
N LYS A 100 13.58 1.04 4.52
CA LYS A 100 14.88 1.20 3.88
C LYS A 100 14.92 2.59 3.26
N SER A 101 15.93 3.36 3.63
CA SER A 101 16.16 4.67 3.02
C SER A 101 16.37 4.46 1.51
N ALA A 102 15.64 5.19 0.67
CA ALA A 102 15.85 5.13 -0.78
C ALA A 102 17.14 5.85 -1.22
N LEU A 103 18.03 6.22 -0.29
CA LEU A 103 19.32 6.86 -0.56
C LEU A 103 20.48 5.85 -0.72
N ASP A 104 20.27 4.56 -0.49
CA ASP A 104 21.33 3.53 -0.62
C ASP A 104 21.44 2.94 -2.04
N ARG A 105 21.00 3.66 -3.10
CA ARG A 105 21.10 3.21 -4.51
C ARG A 105 21.89 4.17 -5.42
N VAL A 106 22.91 4.84 -4.89
CA VAL A 106 23.90 5.58 -5.70
C VAL A 106 25.30 5.04 -5.44
#